data_AF-A0A6P7FUE8-F1
#
_entry.id   AF-A0A6P7FUE8-F1
#
_cell.length_a   1.000
_cell.length_b   1.000
_cell.length_c   1.000
_cell.angle_alpha   90.00
_cell.angle_beta   90.00
_cell.angle_gamma   90.00
#
_symmetry.space_group_name_H-M   'P 1'
#
loop_
_entity.id
_entity.type
_entity.pdbx_description
1 polymer ?
#
loop_
_entity_poly.entity_id
_entity_poly.type
_entity_poly.pdbx_seq_one_letter_code
_entity_poly.pdbx_strand_id
1 'polypeptide(L)'
;MSSDFVFTVIYFLISICLIYPPTEFITAGVTIPNIFSFLLGNEHQNFIGYHINKSCLYLIFYSVLPIGYLILSFFLGFNNVITDLSLSIPLLPSCFFTFAVILPIISVMEAWKWTTDRCERHPIVLNLTKFCNNNVNWKSVATNIDMEFRSIEKICLQTSAVVTVIVTENWIIKVSPLTMNIVHQSDASLVVKEADTFDLSPDNTTVQYLNIEVKSERQGVDPFIIRINASDFRDLKDKVARSIRILPNVKFHQTVVEKFVDVFNETIKLNPRYETSEISEQCNGCMQAQPNVKLQKLCEESPEAENKCTNCYCRPMWCSDCMAKWFASRQEADRVNTWLSSKCTCPMCRATFCMLDVCPLSGVQEGE
;
A
#
# COMPACT_ATOMS: atom_id res chain seq x y z
N MET A 1 27.95 7.48 -30.75
CA MET A 1 26.98 6.37 -30.57
C MET A 1 26.33 6.12 -31.92
N SER A 2 26.25 4.88 -32.41
CA SER A 2 25.55 4.59 -33.67
C SER A 2 24.05 4.91 -33.52
N SER A 3 23.42 5.42 -34.58
CA SER A 3 21.97 5.68 -34.65
C SER A 3 21.14 4.47 -34.21
N ASP A 4 21.62 3.30 -34.60
CA ASP A 4 21.04 1.98 -34.40
C ASP A 4 21.00 1.59 -32.91
N PHE A 5 22.08 1.90 -32.18
CA PHE A 5 22.15 1.69 -30.75
C PHE A 5 21.20 2.62 -30.00
N VAL A 6 21.13 3.89 -30.40
CA VAL A 6 20.20 4.88 -29.80
C VAL A 6 18.75 4.45 -30.01
N PHE A 7 18.39 4.02 -31.23
CA PHE A 7 17.06 3.48 -31.53
C PHE A 7 16.71 2.29 -30.63
N THR A 8 17.61 1.32 -30.48
CA THR A 8 17.40 0.14 -29.63
C THR A 8 17.15 0.52 -28.18
N VAL A 9 17.97 1.43 -27.63
CA VAL A 9 17.81 1.91 -26.24
C VAL A 9 16.47 2.61 -26.07
N ILE A 10 16.09 3.49 -27.01
CA ILE A 10 14.81 4.20 -26.96
C ILE A 10 13.64 3.21 -27.04
N TYR A 11 13.66 2.26 -27.97
CA TYR A 11 12.61 1.25 -28.10
C TYR A 11 12.47 0.41 -26.84
N PHE A 12 13.58 0.00 -26.25
CA PHE A 12 13.60 -0.77 -25.00
C PHE A 12 13.04 0.04 -23.82
N LEU A 13 13.44 1.31 -23.68
CA LEU A 13 12.91 2.21 -22.67
C LEU A 13 11.40 2.39 -22.82
N ILE A 14 10.90 2.66 -24.04
CA ILE A 14 9.47 2.77 -24.31
C ILE A 14 8.75 1.45 -23.99
N SER A 15 9.32 0.31 -24.36
CA SER A 15 8.74 -1.01 -24.06
C SER A 15 8.62 -1.25 -22.55
N ILE A 16 9.65 -0.89 -21.78
CA ILE A 16 9.59 -0.95 -20.30
C ILE A 16 8.51 0.00 -19.78
N CYS A 17 8.44 1.23 -20.28
CA CYS A 17 7.39 2.18 -19.88
C CYS A 17 5.97 1.71 -20.26
N LEU A 18 5.81 0.85 -21.28
CA LEU A 18 4.50 0.28 -21.62
C LEU A 18 4.16 -0.94 -20.76
N ILE A 19 5.15 -1.76 -20.40
CA ILE A 19 4.97 -2.93 -19.51
C ILE A 19 4.78 -2.49 -18.05
N TYR A 20 5.57 -1.52 -17.61
CA TYR A 20 5.56 -0.97 -16.25
C TYR A 20 5.42 0.57 -16.34
N PRO A 21 4.18 1.07 -16.52
CA PRO A 21 3.94 2.48 -16.76
C PRO A 21 4.34 3.34 -15.56
N PRO A 22 5.21 4.35 -15.73
CA PRO A 22 5.45 5.32 -14.67
C PRO A 22 4.17 6.14 -14.41
N THR A 23 4.15 6.83 -13.27
CA THR A 23 3.02 7.69 -12.86
C THR A 23 2.59 8.66 -13.96
N GLU A 24 3.55 9.23 -14.70
CA GLU A 24 3.28 10.14 -15.81
C GLU A 24 2.46 9.50 -16.94
N PHE A 25 2.74 8.24 -17.27
CA PHE A 25 1.99 7.50 -18.30
C PHE A 25 0.58 7.15 -17.82
N ILE A 26 0.45 6.82 -16.52
CA ILE A 26 -0.85 6.56 -15.90
C ILE A 26 -1.70 7.84 -15.92
N THR A 27 -1.14 8.97 -15.51
CA THR A 27 -1.81 10.28 -15.49
C THR A 27 -2.15 10.78 -16.89
N ALA A 28 -1.27 10.57 -17.87
CA ALA A 28 -1.53 10.88 -19.27
C ALA A 28 -2.56 9.93 -19.93
N GLY A 29 -2.98 8.88 -19.24
CA GLY A 29 -3.93 7.89 -19.75
C GLY A 29 -3.35 6.94 -20.81
N VAL A 30 -2.02 6.93 -20.99
CA VAL A 30 -1.31 6.03 -21.92
C VAL A 30 -1.08 4.68 -21.25
N THR A 31 -2.17 4.03 -20.89
CA THR A 31 -2.16 2.67 -20.34
C THR A 31 -2.84 1.71 -21.31
N ILE A 32 -2.37 0.46 -21.36
CA ILE A 32 -2.93 -0.59 -22.23
C ILE A 32 -4.47 -0.70 -22.05
N PRO A 33 -5.04 -0.71 -20.83
CA PRO A 33 -6.48 -0.78 -20.64
C PRO A 33 -7.24 0.43 -21.22
N ASN A 34 -6.66 1.63 -21.13
CA ASN A 34 -7.30 2.84 -21.66
C ASN A 34 -7.30 2.87 -23.20
N ILE A 35 -6.17 2.49 -23.81
CA ILE A 35 -6.03 2.40 -25.28
C ILE A 35 -7.05 1.41 -25.85
N PHE A 36 -7.26 0.28 -25.17
CA PHE A 36 -8.18 -0.76 -25.58
C PHE A 36 -9.50 -0.75 -24.81
N SER A 37 -9.90 0.40 -24.27
CA SER A 37 -11.12 0.55 -23.44
C SER A 37 -12.39 0.03 -24.14
N PHE A 38 -12.47 0.21 -25.46
CA PHE A 38 -13.56 -0.33 -26.29
C PHE A 38 -13.66 -1.87 -26.24
N LEU A 39 -12.53 -2.57 -26.15
CA LEU A 39 -12.48 -4.03 -26.13
C LEU A 39 -12.70 -4.61 -24.72
N LEU A 40 -12.20 -3.94 -23.68
CA LEU A 40 -12.31 -4.45 -22.31
C LEU A 40 -13.69 -4.21 -21.68
N GLY A 41 -14.36 -3.12 -22.05
CA GLY A 41 -15.60 -2.69 -21.40
C GLY A 41 -15.36 -2.03 -20.04
N ASN A 42 -16.37 -2.07 -19.16
CA ASN A 42 -16.35 -1.38 -17.87
C ASN A 42 -16.05 -2.35 -16.71
N GLU A 43 -14.95 -2.09 -15.99
CA GLU A 43 -14.51 -2.85 -14.81
C GLU A 43 -15.58 -2.94 -13.71
N HIS A 44 -16.38 -1.89 -13.49
CA HIS A 44 -17.43 -1.90 -12.46
C HIS A 44 -18.63 -2.80 -12.81
N GLN A 45 -18.88 -3.06 -14.10
CA GLN A 45 -20.03 -3.86 -14.52
C GLN A 45 -19.71 -5.36 -14.53
N ASN A 46 -18.52 -5.76 -14.97
CA ASN A 46 -18.15 -7.17 -15.02
C ASN A 46 -16.67 -7.28 -14.69
N PHE A 47 -16.38 -7.32 -13.40
CA PHE A 47 -15.02 -7.22 -12.89
C PHE A 47 -14.20 -8.44 -13.28
N ILE A 48 -14.72 -9.66 -13.05
CA ILE A 48 -14.02 -10.89 -13.44
C ILE A 48 -13.85 -10.98 -14.96
N GLY A 49 -14.91 -10.72 -15.74
CA GLY A 49 -14.83 -10.76 -17.20
C GLY A 49 -13.87 -9.73 -17.77
N TYR A 50 -13.86 -8.52 -17.22
CA TYR A 50 -12.92 -7.46 -17.56
C TYR A 50 -11.48 -7.92 -17.34
N HIS A 51 -11.17 -8.55 -16.20
CA HIS A 51 -9.82 -9.03 -15.91
C HIS A 51 -9.37 -10.22 -16.77
N ILE A 52 -10.29 -11.10 -17.18
CA ILE A 52 -9.99 -12.18 -18.14
C ILE A 52 -9.66 -11.59 -19.52
N ASN A 53 -10.46 -10.63 -20.01
CA ASN A 53 -10.18 -9.98 -21.28
C ASN A 53 -8.89 -9.15 -21.22
N LYS A 54 -8.66 -8.48 -20.09
CA LYS A 54 -7.42 -7.75 -19.79
C LYS A 54 -6.22 -8.68 -19.89
N SER A 55 -6.20 -9.83 -19.21
CA SER A 55 -5.04 -10.74 -19.25
C SER A 55 -4.76 -11.27 -20.64
N CYS A 56 -5.80 -11.60 -21.43
CA CYS A 56 -5.64 -11.99 -22.84
C CYS A 56 -5.00 -10.86 -23.67
N LEU A 57 -5.48 -9.63 -23.50
CA LEU A 57 -4.92 -8.47 -24.20
C LEU A 57 -3.46 -8.22 -23.82
N TYR A 58 -3.13 -8.26 -22.53
CA TYR A 58 -1.75 -8.09 -22.05
C TYR A 58 -0.83 -9.19 -22.59
N LEU A 59 -1.29 -10.44 -22.64
CA LEU A 59 -0.53 -11.55 -23.21
C LEU A 59 -0.19 -11.31 -24.70
N ILE A 60 -1.16 -10.85 -25.49
CA ILE A 60 -0.98 -10.53 -26.91
C ILE A 60 -0.12 -9.27 -27.08
N PHE A 61 -0.31 -8.25 -26.25
CA PHE A 61 0.44 -7.01 -26.37
C PHE A 61 1.92 -7.23 -26.06
N TYR A 62 2.23 -7.92 -24.96
CA TYR A 62 3.61 -8.25 -24.60
C TYR A 62 4.28 -9.17 -25.62
N SER A 63 3.50 -10.03 -26.27
CA SER A 63 4.04 -10.91 -27.30
C SER A 63 4.39 -10.22 -28.61
N VAL A 64 3.75 -9.08 -28.88
CA VAL A 64 3.97 -8.29 -30.10
C VAL A 64 5.14 -7.31 -29.97
N LEU A 65 5.63 -7.00 -28.76
CA LEU A 65 6.76 -6.09 -28.58
C LEU A 65 8.05 -6.52 -29.32
N PRO A 66 8.46 -7.80 -29.35
CA PRO A 66 9.64 -8.22 -30.11
C PRO A 66 9.46 -8.10 -31.63
N ILE A 67 8.28 -8.43 -32.16
CA ILE A 67 8.01 -8.31 -33.61
C ILE A 67 7.86 -6.84 -34.02
N GLY A 68 7.30 -5.99 -33.15
CA GLY A 68 7.24 -4.54 -33.34
C GLY A 68 8.63 -3.92 -33.51
N TYR A 69 9.61 -4.41 -32.74
CA TYR A 69 11.01 -3.99 -32.88
C TYR A 69 11.59 -4.34 -34.25
N LEU A 70 11.34 -5.56 -34.74
CA LEU A 70 11.80 -6.01 -36.05
C LEU A 70 11.19 -5.19 -37.19
N ILE A 71 9.87 -4.98 -37.13
CA ILE A 71 9.13 -4.22 -38.14
C ILE A 71 9.62 -2.78 -38.17
N LEU A 72 9.76 -2.12 -37.02
CA LEU A 72 10.17 -0.74 -36.94
C LEU A 72 11.65 -0.55 -37.35
N SER A 73 12.53 -1.46 -36.96
CA SER A 73 13.93 -1.49 -37.42
C SER A 73 14.02 -1.60 -38.94
N PHE A 74 13.20 -2.48 -39.55
CA PHE A 74 13.15 -2.66 -41.00
C PHE A 74 12.65 -1.40 -41.72
N PHE A 75 11.57 -0.78 -41.24
CA PHE A 75 11.02 0.45 -41.85
C PHE A 75 11.98 1.64 -41.77
N LEU A 76 12.78 1.73 -40.71
CA LEU A 76 13.76 2.81 -40.53
C LEU A 76 15.11 2.53 -41.19
N GLY A 77 15.29 1.36 -41.82
CA GLY A 77 16.52 0.98 -42.50
C GLY A 77 17.67 0.55 -41.58
N PHE A 78 17.36 0.28 -40.30
CA PHE A 78 18.32 -0.19 -39.30
C PHE A 78 18.50 -1.71 -39.42
N ASN A 79 19.05 -2.17 -40.54
CA ASN A 79 19.10 -3.60 -40.86
C ASN A 79 20.24 -4.35 -40.14
N ASN A 80 21.26 -3.64 -39.67
CA ASN A 80 22.46 -4.24 -39.08
C ASN A 80 22.44 -4.30 -37.55
N VAL A 81 21.41 -3.78 -36.88
CA VAL A 81 21.41 -3.67 -35.41
C VAL A 81 21.50 -5.01 -34.71
N ILE A 82 20.75 -6.00 -35.22
CA ILE A 82 20.69 -7.33 -34.59
C ILE A 82 21.99 -8.10 -34.84
N THR A 83 22.60 -7.91 -36.01
CA THR A 83 23.92 -8.48 -36.33
C THR A 83 25.05 -7.81 -35.57
N ASP A 84 24.95 -6.51 -35.29
CA ASP A 84 25.95 -5.75 -34.53
C ASP A 84 25.85 -6.05 -33.02
N LEU A 85 24.63 -6.27 -32.51
CA LEU A 85 24.38 -6.63 -31.11
C LEU A 85 24.74 -8.09 -30.81
N SER A 86 24.84 -8.97 -31.82
CA SER A 86 24.99 -10.42 -31.61
C SER A 86 26.36 -10.88 -31.12
N LEU A 87 27.26 -9.98 -30.70
CA LEU A 87 28.52 -10.29 -29.98
C LEU A 87 29.29 -11.50 -30.56
N SER A 88 29.33 -11.61 -31.89
CA SER A 88 29.99 -12.70 -32.66
C SER A 88 29.29 -14.07 -32.68
N ILE A 89 28.03 -14.19 -32.24
CA ILE A 89 27.25 -15.44 -32.30
C ILE A 89 26.33 -15.44 -33.54
N PRO A 90 26.63 -16.23 -34.60
CA PRO A 90 25.91 -16.17 -35.87
C PRO A 90 24.47 -16.71 -35.82
N LEU A 91 24.12 -17.50 -34.80
CA LEU A 91 22.77 -18.09 -34.64
C LEU A 91 21.78 -17.17 -33.92
N LEU A 92 22.27 -16.18 -33.16
CA LEU A 92 21.44 -15.35 -32.29
C LEU A 92 20.38 -14.53 -33.05
N PRO A 93 20.68 -13.89 -34.20
CA PRO A 93 19.68 -13.14 -34.96
C PRO A 93 18.53 -14.01 -35.46
N SER A 94 18.85 -15.21 -35.96
CA SER A 94 17.86 -16.18 -36.46
C SER A 94 16.97 -16.70 -35.34
N CYS A 95 17.54 -16.99 -34.16
CA CYS A 95 16.77 -17.38 -32.98
C CYS A 95 15.85 -16.25 -32.50
N PHE A 96 16.32 -15.00 -32.47
CA PHE A 96 15.51 -13.86 -32.09
C PHE A 96 14.34 -13.63 -33.04
N PHE A 97 14.59 -13.70 -34.35
CA PHE A 97 13.53 -13.60 -35.37
C PHE A 97 12.47 -14.70 -35.19
N THR A 98 12.93 -15.94 -35.02
CA THR A 98 12.05 -17.10 -34.82
C THR A 98 11.20 -16.92 -33.56
N PHE A 99 11.82 -16.49 -32.46
CA PHE A 99 11.11 -16.22 -31.19
C PHE A 99 10.09 -15.09 -31.33
N ALA A 100 10.47 -13.99 -31.99
CA ALA A 100 9.60 -12.84 -32.19
C ALA A 100 8.35 -13.16 -33.03
N VAL A 101 8.42 -14.15 -33.93
CA VAL A 101 7.27 -14.59 -34.74
C VAL A 101 6.44 -15.66 -34.02
N ILE A 102 7.08 -16.64 -33.37
CA ILE A 102 6.38 -17.75 -32.72
C ILE A 102 5.59 -17.28 -31.49
N LEU A 103 6.16 -16.40 -30.68
CA LEU A 103 5.56 -15.97 -29.42
C LEU A 103 4.18 -15.29 -29.60
N PRO A 104 3.97 -14.35 -30.54
CA PRO A 104 2.63 -13.81 -30.80
C PRO A 104 1.65 -14.86 -31.32
N ILE A 105 2.09 -15.79 -32.18
CA ILE A 105 1.24 -16.88 -32.66
C ILE A 105 0.74 -17.74 -31.50
N ILE A 106 1.64 -18.17 -30.60
CA ILE A 106 1.27 -18.95 -29.41
C ILE A 106 0.32 -18.16 -28.51
N SER A 107 0.59 -16.87 -28.27
CA SER A 107 -0.26 -16.04 -27.42
C SER A 107 -1.69 -15.91 -27.95
N VAL A 108 -1.84 -15.74 -29.27
CA VAL A 108 -3.15 -15.66 -29.93
C VAL A 108 -3.85 -17.01 -29.90
N MET A 109 -3.12 -18.11 -30.09
CA MET A 109 -3.68 -19.47 -29.98
C MET A 109 -4.20 -19.76 -28.57
N GLU A 110 -3.45 -19.41 -27.52
CA GLU A 110 -3.89 -19.59 -26.13
C GLU A 110 -5.10 -18.70 -25.80
N ALA A 111 -5.08 -17.43 -26.19
CA ALA A 111 -6.23 -16.54 -26.02
C ALA A 111 -7.47 -17.05 -26.76
N TRP A 112 -7.31 -17.52 -28.00
CA TRP A 112 -8.40 -18.12 -28.78
C TRP A 112 -8.96 -19.37 -28.11
N LYS A 113 -8.09 -20.26 -27.65
CA LYS A 113 -8.47 -21.47 -26.93
C LYS A 113 -9.26 -21.15 -25.67
N TRP A 114 -8.82 -20.17 -24.88
CA TRP A 114 -9.54 -19.75 -23.68
C TRP A 114 -10.92 -19.19 -23.99
N THR A 115 -11.04 -18.35 -25.02
CA THR A 115 -12.36 -17.82 -25.42
C THR A 115 -13.30 -18.90 -25.96
N THR A 116 -12.78 -19.91 -26.68
CA THR A 116 -13.56 -21.03 -27.22
C THR A 116 -14.05 -21.98 -26.13
N ASP A 117 -13.21 -22.27 -25.13
CA ASP A 117 -13.51 -23.15 -23.99
C ASP A 117 -14.33 -22.43 -22.89
N ARG A 118 -15.08 -21.36 -23.22
CA ARG A 118 -15.84 -20.53 -22.26
C ARG A 118 -15.01 -20.06 -21.05
N CYS A 119 -13.71 -19.88 -21.25
CA CYS A 119 -12.71 -19.51 -20.26
C CYS A 119 -12.45 -20.53 -19.14
N GLU A 120 -12.92 -21.78 -19.24
CA GLU A 120 -12.76 -22.76 -18.14
C GLU A 120 -11.30 -23.09 -17.81
N ARG A 121 -10.42 -23.07 -18.81
CA ARG A 121 -8.98 -23.31 -18.65
C ARG A 121 -8.17 -22.04 -18.36
N HIS A 122 -8.82 -20.88 -18.28
CA HIS A 122 -8.13 -19.62 -18.04
C HIS A 122 -7.56 -19.60 -16.61
N PRO A 123 -6.31 -19.14 -16.37
CA PRO A 123 -5.69 -19.16 -15.04
C PRO A 123 -6.52 -18.50 -13.93
N ILE A 124 -7.19 -17.38 -14.25
CA ILE A 124 -8.10 -16.69 -13.32
C ILE A 124 -9.29 -17.58 -12.95
N VAL A 125 -9.88 -18.27 -13.94
CA VAL A 125 -11.02 -19.17 -13.71
C VAL A 125 -10.59 -20.40 -12.91
N LEU A 126 -9.40 -20.95 -13.20
CA LEU A 126 -8.83 -22.04 -12.40
C LEU A 126 -8.62 -21.64 -10.92
N ASN A 127 -8.27 -20.38 -10.66
CA ASN A 127 -8.22 -19.87 -9.29
C ASN A 127 -9.62 -19.73 -8.67
N LEU A 128 -10.63 -19.28 -9.42
CA LEU A 128 -12.02 -19.20 -8.96
C LEU A 128 -12.63 -20.59 -8.70
N THR A 129 -12.31 -21.59 -9.52
CA THR A 129 -12.82 -22.96 -9.34
C THR A 129 -12.37 -23.57 -8.03
N LYS A 130 -11.23 -23.13 -7.48
CA LYS A 130 -10.78 -23.58 -6.16
C LYS A 130 -11.76 -23.19 -5.07
N PHE A 131 -12.54 -22.11 -5.25
CA PHE A 131 -13.53 -21.65 -4.28
C PHE A 131 -14.95 -22.17 -4.55
N CYS A 132 -15.13 -22.97 -5.60
CA CYS A 132 -16.40 -23.60 -5.90
C CYS A 132 -16.65 -24.77 -4.93
N ASN A 133 -17.73 -24.70 -4.16
CA ASN A 133 -18.20 -25.85 -3.39
C ASN A 133 -18.92 -26.83 -4.33
N ASN A 134 -19.12 -28.09 -3.91
CA ASN A 134 -19.49 -29.25 -4.75
C ASN A 134 -20.66 -29.07 -5.76
N ASN A 135 -21.47 -28.02 -5.66
CA ASN A 135 -22.60 -27.72 -6.55
C ASN A 135 -22.60 -26.30 -7.16
N VAL A 136 -21.50 -25.53 -7.02
CA VAL A 136 -21.44 -24.13 -7.45
C VAL A 136 -20.53 -23.99 -8.66
N ASN A 137 -21.02 -23.38 -9.73
CA ASN A 137 -20.20 -23.03 -10.89
C ASN A 137 -19.32 -21.82 -10.58
N TRP A 138 -18.12 -21.76 -11.19
CA TRP A 138 -17.20 -20.61 -11.06
C TRP A 138 -17.86 -19.28 -11.44
N LYS A 139 -18.84 -19.31 -12.35
CA LYS A 139 -19.63 -18.13 -12.75
C LYS A 139 -20.44 -17.54 -11.60
N SER A 140 -20.94 -18.37 -10.69
CA SER A 140 -21.68 -17.90 -9.51
C SER A 140 -20.74 -17.21 -8.52
N VAL A 141 -19.54 -17.77 -8.32
CA VAL A 141 -18.47 -17.13 -7.52
C VAL A 141 -18.06 -15.80 -8.16
N ALA A 142 -17.87 -15.79 -9.48
CA ALA A 142 -17.55 -14.57 -10.22
C ALA A 142 -18.65 -13.49 -10.05
N THR A 143 -19.93 -13.88 -10.15
CA THR A 143 -21.06 -12.95 -9.96
C THR A 143 -21.11 -12.41 -8.53
N ASN A 144 -20.80 -13.23 -7.51
CA ASN A 144 -20.70 -12.78 -6.13
C ASN A 144 -19.58 -11.74 -5.96
N ILE A 145 -18.39 -12.02 -6.52
CA ILE A 145 -17.27 -11.06 -6.50
C ILE A 145 -17.64 -9.78 -7.25
N ASP A 146 -18.29 -9.87 -8.41
CA ASP A 146 -18.72 -8.70 -9.18
C ASP A 146 -19.72 -7.84 -8.40
N MET A 147 -20.65 -8.46 -7.67
CA MET A 147 -21.60 -7.74 -6.81
C MET A 147 -20.89 -7.06 -5.64
N GLU A 148 -19.97 -7.74 -4.96
CA GLU A 148 -19.19 -7.16 -3.87
C GLU A 148 -18.25 -6.05 -4.34
N PHE A 149 -17.67 -6.20 -5.53
CA PHE A 149 -16.81 -5.18 -6.13
C PHE A 149 -17.59 -3.88 -6.44
N ARG A 150 -18.91 -3.95 -6.64
CA ARG A 150 -19.76 -2.76 -6.80
C ARG A 150 -20.06 -2.05 -5.46
N SER A 151 -19.83 -2.70 -4.32
CA SER A 151 -20.01 -2.08 -3.01
C SER A 151 -19.10 -0.86 -2.84
N ILE A 152 -19.59 0.14 -2.12
CA ILE A 152 -18.85 1.38 -1.79
C ILE A 152 -17.75 1.08 -0.76
N GLU A 153 -17.95 0.06 0.07
CA GLU A 153 -17.06 -0.22 1.20
C GLU A 153 -15.77 -0.99 0.83
N LYS A 154 -15.46 -1.14 -0.45
CA LYS A 154 -14.21 -1.80 -0.89
C LYS A 154 -13.01 -0.87 -0.69
N ILE A 155 -11.87 -1.47 -0.40
CA ILE A 155 -10.57 -0.77 -0.40
C ILE A 155 -9.78 -1.23 -1.63
N CYS A 156 -9.26 -0.28 -2.40
CA CYS A 156 -8.39 -0.52 -3.54
C CYS A 156 -7.01 0.09 -3.25
N LEU A 157 -6.03 -0.74 -2.93
CA LEU A 157 -4.66 -0.34 -2.66
C LEU A 157 -3.80 -0.59 -3.89
N GLN A 158 -3.17 0.45 -4.42
CA GLN A 158 -2.23 0.30 -5.52
C GLN A 158 -0.83 -0.03 -4.98
N THR A 159 -0.44 -1.30 -5.09
CA THR A 159 0.87 -1.79 -4.63
C THR A 159 2.02 -1.40 -5.56
N SER A 160 1.75 -1.39 -6.87
CA SER A 160 2.73 -1.01 -7.89
C SER A 160 2.04 -0.38 -9.10
N ALA A 161 2.80 0.02 -10.12
CA ALA A 161 2.22 0.54 -11.37
C ALA A 161 1.23 -0.42 -12.03
N VAL A 162 1.36 -1.74 -11.77
CA VAL A 162 0.61 -2.79 -12.48
C VAL A 162 -0.12 -3.77 -11.57
N VAL A 163 0.13 -3.71 -10.25
CA VAL A 163 -0.49 -4.59 -9.27
C VAL A 163 -1.40 -3.77 -8.36
N THR A 164 -2.65 -4.21 -8.28
CA THR A 164 -3.66 -3.62 -7.40
C THR A 164 -4.18 -4.69 -6.47
N VAL A 165 -4.32 -4.34 -5.20
CA VAL A 165 -4.92 -5.17 -4.17
C VAL A 165 -6.29 -4.60 -3.83
N ILE A 166 -7.30 -5.45 -3.91
CA ILE A 166 -8.69 -5.09 -3.66
C ILE A 166 -9.18 -5.94 -2.50
N VAL A 167 -9.72 -5.29 -1.48
CA VAL A 167 -10.32 -5.94 -0.32
C VAL A 167 -11.78 -5.56 -0.26
N THR A 168 -12.64 -6.58 -0.41
CA THR A 168 -14.10 -6.46 -0.23
C THR A 168 -14.49 -6.95 1.16
N GLU A 169 -15.79 -7.11 1.42
CA GLU A 169 -16.27 -7.70 2.68
C GLU A 169 -15.79 -9.16 2.84
N ASN A 170 -15.85 -9.97 1.78
CA ASN A 170 -15.53 -11.39 1.86
C ASN A 170 -14.27 -11.81 1.09
N TRP A 171 -13.70 -10.95 0.25
CA TRP A 171 -12.60 -11.35 -0.63
C TRP A 171 -11.37 -10.46 -0.46
N ILE A 172 -10.20 -11.10 -0.54
CA ILE A 172 -8.90 -10.45 -0.71
C ILE A 172 -8.39 -10.84 -2.09
N ILE A 173 -8.18 -9.84 -2.92
CA ILE A 173 -7.91 -10.02 -4.34
C ILE A 173 -6.63 -9.27 -4.69
N LYS A 174 -5.64 -9.97 -5.23
CA LYS A 174 -4.45 -9.38 -5.83
C LYS A 174 -4.55 -9.51 -7.35
N VAL A 175 -4.74 -8.38 -8.01
CA VAL A 175 -4.81 -8.27 -9.46
C VAL A 175 -3.43 -7.94 -10.01
N SER A 176 -2.93 -8.77 -10.91
CA SER A 176 -1.72 -8.53 -11.71
C SER A 176 -2.08 -8.51 -13.20
N PRO A 177 -1.18 -8.08 -14.11
CA PRO A 177 -1.52 -7.94 -15.54
C PRO A 177 -2.00 -9.23 -16.22
N LEU A 178 -1.42 -10.37 -15.84
CA LEU A 178 -1.68 -11.67 -16.47
C LEU A 178 -2.43 -12.66 -15.56
N THR A 179 -2.41 -12.41 -14.25
CA THR A 179 -2.95 -13.34 -13.24
C THR A 179 -3.70 -12.59 -12.16
N MET A 180 -4.63 -13.31 -11.52
CA MET A 180 -5.43 -12.80 -10.43
C MET A 180 -5.44 -13.84 -9.32
N ASN A 181 -4.97 -13.44 -8.15
CA ASN A 181 -4.95 -14.28 -6.96
C ASN A 181 -6.08 -13.85 -6.04
N ILE A 182 -6.87 -14.80 -5.58
CA ILE A 182 -8.11 -14.55 -4.84
C ILE A 182 -8.11 -15.47 -3.65
N VAL A 183 -8.48 -14.94 -2.48
CA VAL A 183 -8.72 -15.71 -1.26
C VAL A 183 -9.98 -15.18 -0.60
N HIS A 184 -10.83 -16.09 -0.14
CA HIS A 184 -11.97 -15.75 0.71
C HIS A 184 -11.50 -15.45 2.13
N GLN A 185 -11.96 -14.36 2.73
CA GLN A 185 -11.52 -13.89 4.05
C GLN A 185 -11.78 -14.90 5.15
N SER A 186 -12.85 -15.69 5.06
CA SER A 186 -13.09 -16.78 6.02
C SER A 186 -11.99 -17.82 6.02
N ASP A 187 -11.23 -17.98 4.95
CA ASP A 187 -10.21 -19.03 4.79
C ASP A 187 -8.80 -18.42 4.77
N ALA A 188 -8.69 -17.10 4.98
CA ALA A 188 -7.45 -16.35 4.88
C ALA A 188 -6.64 -16.40 6.19
N SER A 189 -5.33 -16.59 6.08
CA SER A 189 -4.38 -16.34 7.15
C SER A 189 -3.39 -15.29 6.67
N LEU A 190 -3.36 -14.15 7.38
CA LEU A 190 -2.57 -12.98 7.02
C LEU A 190 -1.41 -12.83 7.99
N VAL A 191 -0.19 -12.82 7.47
CA VAL A 191 1.03 -12.71 8.27
C VAL A 191 1.95 -11.63 7.69
N VAL A 192 2.28 -10.61 8.48
CA VAL A 192 3.30 -9.62 8.11
C VAL A 192 4.67 -10.26 8.30
N LYS A 193 5.40 -10.47 7.19
CA LYS A 193 6.71 -11.11 7.20
C LYS A 193 7.86 -10.14 7.41
N GLU A 194 7.80 -9.05 6.66
CA GLU A 194 8.92 -8.12 6.47
C GLU A 194 8.37 -6.69 6.33
N ALA A 195 9.20 -5.72 6.70
CA ALA A 195 8.94 -4.30 6.52
C ALA A 195 10.17 -3.65 5.89
N ASP A 196 10.01 -3.20 4.65
CA ASP A 196 11.05 -2.55 3.86
C ASP A 196 10.95 -1.04 4.04
N THR A 197 12.05 -0.38 4.41
CA THR A 197 12.08 1.07 4.62
C THR A 197 12.95 1.72 3.55
N PHE A 198 12.45 2.80 2.96
CA PHE A 198 13.15 3.57 1.94
C PHE A 198 13.21 5.03 2.36
N ASP A 199 14.43 5.56 2.44
CA ASP A 199 14.67 6.96 2.75
C ASP A 199 14.62 7.77 1.45
N LEU A 200 13.59 8.58 1.27
CA LEU A 200 13.48 9.50 0.13
C LEU A 200 14.07 10.87 0.53
N SER A 201 15.09 11.34 -0.21
CA SER A 201 15.65 12.70 -0.08
C SER A 201 15.04 13.61 -1.17
N PRO A 202 14.69 14.89 -0.90
CA PRO A 202 15.36 15.84 -0.01
C PRO A 202 14.65 16.17 1.33
N ASP A 203 13.45 15.62 1.59
CA ASP A 203 12.59 16.03 2.72
C ASP A 203 12.64 15.08 3.94
N ASN A 204 13.60 14.14 4.01
CA ASN A 204 13.68 13.11 5.06
C ASN A 204 12.38 12.29 5.27
N THR A 205 11.55 12.17 4.22
CA THR A 205 10.35 11.33 4.28
C THR A 205 10.75 9.86 4.13
N THR A 206 10.68 9.11 5.23
CA THR A 206 10.88 7.67 5.20
C THR A 206 9.57 7.00 4.80
N VAL A 207 9.59 6.21 3.72
CA VAL A 207 8.44 5.42 3.27
C VAL A 207 8.68 3.98 3.65
N GLN A 208 7.75 3.40 4.41
CA GLN A 208 7.81 2.01 4.80
C GLN A 208 6.76 1.20 4.04
N TYR A 209 7.17 0.07 3.48
CA TYR A 209 6.30 -0.92 2.85
C TYR A 209 6.28 -2.20 3.67
N LEU A 210 5.09 -2.76 3.88
CA LEU A 210 4.88 -4.01 4.60
C LEU A 210 4.59 -5.14 3.61
N ASN A 211 5.30 -6.26 3.74
CA ASN A 211 5.08 -7.48 2.97
C ASN A 211 4.21 -8.44 3.79
N ILE A 212 2.93 -8.54 3.41
CA ILE A 212 1.91 -9.36 4.05
C ILE A 212 1.72 -10.63 3.22
N GLU A 213 2.04 -11.78 3.79
CA GLU A 213 1.75 -13.07 3.18
C GLU A 213 0.28 -13.43 3.45
N VAL A 214 -0.46 -13.68 2.37
CA VAL A 214 -1.82 -14.22 2.39
C VAL A 214 -1.75 -15.71 2.09
N LYS A 215 -2.15 -16.53 3.06
CA LYS A 215 -2.35 -17.97 2.86
C LYS A 215 -3.84 -18.30 2.90
N SER A 216 -4.23 -19.31 2.14
CA SER A 216 -5.55 -19.91 2.22
C SER A 216 -5.45 -21.24 2.97
N GLU A 217 -6.39 -21.52 3.85
CA GLU A 217 -6.53 -22.84 4.48
C GLU A 217 -7.01 -23.91 3.48
N ARG A 218 -7.63 -23.49 2.38
CA ARG A 218 -8.11 -24.36 1.31
C ARG A 218 -6.96 -24.93 0.47
N GLN A 219 -7.01 -26.24 0.20
CA GLN A 219 -6.02 -26.93 -0.61
C GLN A 219 -5.98 -26.44 -2.07
N GLY A 220 -4.78 -26.35 -2.64
CA GLY A 220 -4.56 -25.97 -4.03
C GLY A 220 -4.52 -24.46 -4.30
N VAL A 221 -4.67 -23.62 -3.28
CA VAL A 221 -4.50 -22.15 -3.41
C VAL A 221 -3.08 -21.78 -2.99
N ASP A 222 -2.29 -21.27 -3.94
CA ASP A 222 -0.92 -20.86 -3.68
C ASP A 222 -0.88 -19.57 -2.83
N PRO A 223 0.02 -19.49 -1.84
CA PRO A 223 0.19 -18.28 -1.04
C PRO A 223 0.74 -17.15 -1.90
N PHE A 224 0.36 -15.92 -1.59
CA PHE A 224 0.88 -14.74 -2.28
C PHE A 224 1.17 -13.60 -1.32
N ILE A 225 2.09 -12.73 -1.73
CA ILE A 225 2.49 -11.57 -0.95
C ILE A 225 1.79 -10.32 -1.47
N ILE A 226 1.17 -9.59 -0.57
CA ILE A 226 0.66 -8.24 -0.76
C ILE A 226 1.70 -7.28 -0.18
N ARG A 227 2.05 -6.24 -0.93
CA ARG A 227 2.92 -5.16 -0.46
C ARG A 227 2.09 -3.89 -0.35
N ILE A 228 2.07 -3.26 0.82
CA ILE A 228 1.30 -2.03 1.06
C ILE A 228 2.16 -1.00 1.76
N ASN A 229 1.79 0.27 1.68
CA ASN A 229 2.38 1.30 2.52
C ASN A 229 1.99 1.04 3.99
N ALA A 230 2.90 1.32 4.92
CA ALA A 230 2.62 1.28 6.35
C ALA A 230 1.48 2.24 6.75
N SER A 231 1.28 3.36 6.03
CA SER A 231 0.14 4.27 6.23
C SER A 231 -1.20 3.57 6.03
N ASP A 232 -1.30 2.71 5.02
CA ASP A 232 -2.55 2.07 4.59
C ASP A 232 -2.82 0.78 5.40
N PHE A 233 -1.88 0.39 6.28
CA PHE A 233 -2.01 -0.81 7.09
C PHE A 233 -3.18 -0.73 8.06
N ARG A 234 -3.46 0.45 8.60
CA ARG A 234 -4.60 0.65 9.51
C ARG A 234 -5.92 0.40 8.79
N ASP A 235 -6.09 1.02 7.63
CA ASP A 235 -7.30 0.87 6.81
C ASP A 235 -7.50 -0.59 6.38
N LEU A 236 -6.41 -1.27 6.00
CA LEU A 236 -6.47 -2.70 5.70
C LEU A 236 -6.86 -3.53 6.92
N LYS A 237 -6.25 -3.27 8.08
CA LYS A 237 -6.53 -3.99 9.32
C LYS A 237 -7.97 -3.82 9.76
N ASP A 238 -8.53 -2.62 9.60
CA ASP A 238 -9.90 -2.30 10.00
C ASP A 238 -10.93 -2.95 9.06
N LYS A 239 -10.57 -3.17 7.78
CA LYS A 239 -11.48 -3.79 6.80
C LYS A 239 -11.46 -5.31 6.79
N VAL A 240 -10.33 -5.92 7.13
CA VAL A 240 -10.19 -7.38 7.09
C VAL A 240 -10.85 -7.99 8.33
N ALA A 241 -11.75 -8.96 8.13
CA ALA A 241 -12.46 -9.63 9.22
C ALA A 241 -11.55 -10.48 10.13
N ARG A 242 -10.43 -10.99 9.60
CA ARG A 242 -9.45 -11.80 10.34
C ARG A 242 -8.27 -10.98 10.83
N SER A 243 -7.80 -11.27 12.05
CA SER A 243 -6.63 -10.61 12.63
C SER A 243 -5.37 -10.89 11.80
N ILE A 244 -4.63 -9.83 11.46
CA ILE A 244 -3.32 -9.93 10.82
C ILE A 244 -2.26 -10.23 11.88
N ARG A 245 -1.53 -11.34 11.74
CA ARG A 245 -0.43 -11.69 12.65
C ARG A 245 0.86 -10.97 12.22
N ILE A 246 1.51 -10.28 13.13
CA ILE A 246 2.78 -9.59 12.87
C ILE A 246 3.91 -10.47 13.41
N LEU A 247 4.89 -10.81 12.58
CA LEU A 247 6.06 -11.56 13.07
C LEU A 247 6.94 -10.68 13.97
N PRO A 248 7.61 -11.23 15.00
CA PRO A 248 8.33 -10.45 16.01
C PRO A 248 9.48 -9.61 15.46
N ASN A 249 10.02 -9.99 14.30
CA ASN A 249 11.09 -9.31 13.59
C ASN A 249 10.60 -8.08 12.79
N VAL A 250 9.29 -7.90 12.63
CA VAL A 250 8.71 -6.75 11.91
C VAL A 250 8.58 -5.57 12.86
N LYS A 251 9.38 -4.53 12.62
CA LYS A 251 9.27 -3.26 13.33
C LYS A 251 8.60 -2.22 12.43
N PHE A 252 7.46 -1.69 12.87
CA PHE A 252 6.83 -0.56 12.23
C PHE A 252 7.69 0.69 12.47
N HIS A 253 7.99 1.43 11.42
CA HIS A 253 8.69 2.70 11.55
C HIS A 253 7.66 3.76 11.92
N GLN A 254 7.44 3.92 13.23
CA GLN A 254 6.73 5.06 13.77
C GLN A 254 7.49 6.36 13.44
N THR A 255 6.76 7.43 13.13
CA THR A 255 7.32 8.77 13.02
C THR A 255 7.98 9.19 14.34
N VAL A 256 8.89 10.16 14.31
CA VAL A 256 9.50 10.70 15.55
C VAL A 256 8.43 11.20 16.53
N VAL A 257 7.36 11.79 16.00
CA VAL A 257 6.21 12.25 16.79
C VAL A 257 5.45 11.07 17.42
N GLU A 258 5.21 9.99 16.68
CA GLU A 258 4.54 8.79 17.22
C GLU A 258 5.37 8.12 18.31
N LYS A 259 6.68 7.93 18.09
CA LYS A 259 7.60 7.42 19.12
C LYS A 259 7.60 8.32 20.35
N PHE A 260 7.58 9.64 20.14
CA PHE A 260 7.49 10.59 21.23
C PHE A 260 6.16 10.48 21.97
N VAL A 261 5.03 10.30 21.28
CA VAL A 261 3.71 10.11 21.91
C VAL A 261 3.71 8.87 22.80
N ASP A 262 4.29 7.76 22.34
CA ASP A 262 4.40 6.53 23.13
C ASP A 262 5.23 6.76 24.40
N VAL A 263 6.44 7.30 24.26
CA VAL A 263 7.33 7.59 25.39
C VAL A 263 6.73 8.65 26.33
N PHE A 264 6.06 9.66 25.79
CA PHE A 264 5.34 10.68 26.56
C PHE A 264 4.26 10.03 27.43
N ASN A 265 3.43 9.18 26.82
CA ASN A 265 2.35 8.47 27.50
C ASN A 265 2.89 7.54 28.61
N GLU A 266 3.98 6.81 28.35
CA GLU A 266 4.65 5.99 29.37
C GLU A 266 5.22 6.84 30.52
N THR A 267 5.80 7.99 30.20
CA THR A 267 6.40 8.87 31.20
C THR A 267 5.35 9.52 32.10
N ILE A 268 4.25 10.05 31.53
CA ILE A 268 3.21 10.71 32.33
C ILE A 268 2.41 9.73 33.20
N LYS A 269 2.39 8.43 32.87
CA LYS A 269 1.76 7.40 33.72
C LYS A 269 2.43 7.31 35.09
N LEU A 270 3.69 7.70 35.19
CA LEU A 270 4.46 7.74 36.44
C LEU A 270 4.19 9.01 37.26
N ASN A 271 3.54 10.02 36.68
CA ASN A 271 3.22 11.26 37.39
C ASN A 271 2.03 11.07 38.35
N PRO A 272 1.94 11.89 39.40
CA PRO A 272 0.79 11.90 40.30
C PRO A 272 -0.53 12.08 39.55
N ARG A 273 -1.57 11.35 39.97
CA ARG A 273 -2.89 11.47 39.37
C ARG A 273 -3.64 12.68 39.93
N TYR A 274 -4.41 13.33 39.08
CA TYR A 274 -5.26 14.45 39.44
C TYR A 274 -6.72 13.98 39.60
N GLU A 275 -7.30 14.23 40.76
CA GLU A 275 -8.70 13.91 41.06
C GLU A 275 -9.59 15.11 40.77
N THR A 276 -10.59 14.93 39.91
CA THR A 276 -11.58 15.96 39.61
C THR A 276 -12.87 15.36 39.08
N SER A 277 -14.00 15.98 39.42
CA SER A 277 -15.32 15.68 38.88
C SER A 277 -15.68 16.55 37.66
N GLU A 278 -14.91 17.61 37.37
CA GLU A 278 -15.17 18.53 36.26
C GLU A 278 -14.33 18.17 35.03
N ILE A 279 -14.78 17.15 34.29
CA ILE A 279 -14.15 16.71 33.03
C ILE A 279 -15.03 17.14 31.85
N SER A 280 -14.42 17.63 30.77
CA SER A 280 -15.17 17.96 29.55
C SER A 280 -15.60 16.70 28.82
N GLU A 281 -16.72 16.72 28.09
CA GLU A 281 -17.27 15.52 27.44
C GLU A 281 -16.35 14.94 26.35
N GLN A 282 -15.62 15.80 25.63
CA GLN A 282 -14.72 15.40 24.56
C GLN A 282 -13.40 16.17 24.61
N CYS A 283 -12.34 15.53 24.12
CA CYS A 283 -11.03 16.14 23.93
C CYS A 283 -11.10 17.23 22.85
N ASN A 284 -10.64 18.44 23.17
CA ASN A 284 -10.58 19.58 22.26
C ASN A 284 -9.67 19.37 21.03
N GLY A 285 -8.75 18.39 21.10
CA GLY A 285 -7.84 18.07 20.01
C GLY A 285 -8.45 17.13 18.98
N CYS A 286 -8.79 15.91 19.39
CA CYS A 286 -9.27 14.86 18.47
C CYS A 286 -10.79 14.80 18.33
N MET A 287 -11.56 15.38 19.26
CA MET A 287 -13.02 15.26 19.33
C MET A 287 -13.56 13.81 19.35
N GLN A 288 -12.70 12.83 19.67
CA GLN A 288 -13.01 11.40 19.67
C GLN A 288 -12.91 10.78 21.07
N ALA A 289 -11.85 11.12 21.81
CA ALA A 289 -11.59 10.58 23.14
C ALA A 289 -12.06 11.54 24.24
N GLN A 290 -12.30 11.03 25.45
CA GLN A 290 -12.49 11.88 26.62
C GLN A 290 -11.15 12.48 27.10
N PRO A 291 -11.16 13.68 27.69
CA PRO A 291 -9.99 14.22 28.37
C PRO A 291 -9.53 13.31 29.51
N ASN A 292 -8.24 12.99 29.54
CA ASN A 292 -7.64 12.13 30.56
C ASN A 292 -6.36 12.71 31.18
N VAL A 293 -6.02 13.97 30.87
CA VAL A 293 -4.86 14.67 31.45
C VAL A 293 -5.21 16.09 31.92
N LYS A 294 -4.52 16.52 32.98
CA LYS A 294 -4.54 17.89 33.53
C LYS A 294 -3.11 18.42 33.62
N LEU A 295 -2.92 19.68 33.24
CA LEU A 295 -1.67 20.39 33.52
C LEU A 295 -1.71 20.98 34.94
N GLN A 296 -0.76 20.57 35.78
CA GLN A 296 -0.54 21.08 37.13
C GLN A 296 0.96 21.14 37.39
N LYS A 297 1.47 22.28 37.86
CA LYS A 297 2.91 22.42 38.14
C LYS A 297 3.29 21.50 39.29
N LEU A 298 4.14 20.51 38.99
CA LEU A 298 4.71 19.56 39.94
C LEU A 298 6.23 19.53 39.87
N CYS A 299 6.82 20.08 38.80
CA CYS A 299 8.27 20.13 38.68
C CYS A 299 8.90 21.07 39.72
N GLU A 300 9.98 20.59 40.33
CA GLU A 300 10.89 21.39 41.14
C GLU A 300 11.96 22.00 40.23
N GLU A 301 12.00 23.33 40.17
CA GLU A 301 12.95 24.06 39.35
C GLU A 301 13.86 24.92 40.22
N SER A 302 15.15 24.98 39.86
CA SER A 302 16.10 25.88 40.50
C SER A 302 15.63 27.34 40.37
N PRO A 303 15.79 28.17 41.42
CA PRO A 303 15.44 29.59 41.38
C PRO A 303 16.09 30.39 40.25
N GLU A 304 17.18 29.89 39.66
CA GLU A 304 18.00 30.57 38.64
C GLU A 304 17.68 30.15 37.19
N ALA A 305 16.76 29.21 36.97
CA ALA A 305 16.44 28.74 35.62
C ALA A 305 15.65 29.78 34.79
N GLU A 306 16.07 30.02 33.55
CA GLU A 306 15.31 30.77 32.55
C GLU A 306 14.12 29.92 32.03
N ASN A 307 12.99 30.57 31.67
CA ASN A 307 11.75 29.92 31.19
C ASN A 307 11.11 28.91 32.15
N LYS A 308 10.74 29.36 33.36
CA LYS A 308 10.12 28.51 34.40
C LYS A 308 8.74 27.99 34.04
N CYS A 309 8.41 26.80 34.53
CA CYS A 309 7.04 26.29 34.48
C CYS A 309 6.12 27.12 35.39
N THR A 310 4.89 27.35 34.92
CA THR A 310 3.88 28.21 35.55
C THR A 310 2.60 27.42 35.81
N ASN A 311 1.81 27.85 36.80
CA ASN A 311 0.56 27.18 37.12
C ASN A 311 -0.47 27.34 36.00
N CYS A 312 -1.08 26.21 35.60
CA CYS A 312 -2.17 26.18 34.63
C CYS A 312 -3.53 25.97 35.32
N TYR A 313 -4.42 26.95 35.19
CA TYR A 313 -5.77 26.92 35.79
C TYR A 313 -6.87 26.44 34.82
N CYS A 314 -6.51 25.99 33.61
CA CYS A 314 -7.48 25.45 32.65
C CYS A 314 -8.08 24.14 33.15
N ARG A 315 -9.36 23.89 32.86
CA ARG A 315 -10.00 22.59 33.08
C ARG A 315 -9.34 21.47 32.27
N PRO A 316 -9.47 20.19 32.66
CA PRO A 316 -9.09 19.05 31.83
C PRO A 316 -9.96 19.00 30.56
N MET A 317 -9.33 19.27 29.42
CA MET A 317 -10.00 19.35 28.10
C MET A 317 -9.27 18.56 27.00
N TRP A 318 -8.18 17.87 27.34
CA TRP A 318 -7.32 17.20 26.38
C TRP A 318 -7.09 15.74 26.77
N CYS A 319 -7.00 14.86 25.78
CA CYS A 319 -6.45 13.52 25.97
C CYS A 319 -4.91 13.54 25.87
N SER A 320 -4.27 12.52 26.43
CA SER A 320 -2.82 12.37 26.52
C SER A 320 -2.17 12.40 25.14
N ASP A 321 -2.74 11.72 24.15
CA ASP A 321 -2.22 11.71 22.77
C ASP A 321 -2.24 13.08 22.12
N CYS A 322 -3.32 13.85 22.30
CA CYS A 322 -3.41 15.19 21.75
C CYS A 322 -2.47 16.15 22.47
N MET A 323 -2.29 16.00 23.78
CA MET A 323 -1.34 16.78 24.55
C MET A 323 0.10 16.46 24.13
N ALA A 324 0.43 15.19 23.90
CA ALA A 324 1.73 14.73 23.43
C ALA A 324 2.04 15.26 22.03
N LYS A 325 1.09 15.18 21.09
CA LYS A 325 1.23 15.75 19.75
C LYS A 325 1.41 17.27 19.79
N TRP A 326 0.66 17.96 20.64
CA TRP A 326 0.85 19.40 20.86
C TRP A 326 2.26 19.69 21.38
N PHE A 327 2.71 18.94 22.39
CA PHE A 327 4.04 19.09 22.95
C PHE A 327 5.12 18.91 21.88
N ALA A 328 5.05 17.83 21.10
CA ALA A 328 5.98 17.53 20.01
C ALA A 328 5.99 18.64 18.94
N SER A 329 4.82 19.18 18.57
CA SER A 329 4.70 20.24 17.55
C SER A 329 5.40 21.56 17.91
N ARG A 330 5.76 21.73 19.19
CA ARG A 330 6.44 22.93 19.70
C ARG A 330 7.92 22.73 19.95
N GLN A 331 8.44 21.54 19.63
CA GLN A 331 9.87 21.24 19.76
C GLN A 331 10.61 21.49 18.45
N GLU A 332 11.91 21.78 18.56
CA GLU A 332 12.79 21.89 17.41
C GLU A 332 13.06 20.50 16.81
N ALA A 333 12.83 20.34 15.50
CA ALA A 333 13.01 19.09 14.79
C ALA A 333 14.47 18.57 14.84
N ASP A 334 15.44 19.46 14.91
CA ASP A 334 16.87 19.13 14.91
C ASP A 334 17.40 18.61 16.27
N ARG A 335 16.60 18.72 17.34
CA ARG A 335 17.00 18.39 18.73
C ARG A 335 16.09 17.36 19.38
N VAL A 336 15.77 16.28 18.67
CA VAL A 336 14.91 15.18 19.17
C VAL A 336 15.35 14.63 20.53
N ASN A 337 16.67 14.52 20.77
CA ASN A 337 17.22 13.98 22.01
C ASN A 337 16.90 14.81 23.27
N THR A 338 16.49 16.08 23.12
CA THR A 338 16.13 16.96 24.23
C THR A 338 14.62 17.13 24.39
N TRP A 339 13.78 16.51 23.56
CA TRP A 339 12.33 16.70 23.62
C TRP A 339 11.75 16.37 24.99
N LEU A 340 12.20 15.30 25.63
CA LEU A 340 11.72 14.89 26.95
C LEU A 340 12.04 15.89 28.07
N SER A 341 13.17 16.59 27.95
CA SER A 341 13.62 17.59 28.93
C SER A 341 13.20 19.02 28.57
N SER A 342 12.51 19.20 27.44
CA SER A 342 12.07 20.51 26.98
C SER A 342 10.77 20.95 27.65
N LYS A 343 10.32 22.16 27.33
CA LYS A 343 9.09 22.75 27.85
C LYS A 343 8.16 23.12 26.70
N CYS A 344 6.87 23.23 27.01
CA CYS A 344 5.84 23.63 26.07
C CYS A 344 4.89 24.64 26.74
N THR A 345 4.04 25.29 25.95
CA THR A 345 3.00 26.20 26.44
C THR A 345 1.63 25.56 26.32
N CYS A 346 0.77 25.74 27.33
CA CYS A 346 -0.59 25.24 27.31
C CYS A 346 -1.34 25.77 26.07
N PRO A 347 -2.05 24.92 25.31
CA PRO A 347 -2.80 25.35 24.12
C PRO A 347 -3.81 26.48 24.38
N MET A 348 -4.29 26.58 25.62
CA MET A 348 -5.39 27.47 26.00
C MET A 348 -4.91 28.75 26.68
N CYS A 349 -4.17 28.62 27.80
CA CYS A 349 -3.73 29.77 28.60
C CYS A 349 -2.26 30.13 28.40
N ARG A 350 -1.53 29.37 27.56
CA ARG A 350 -0.09 29.53 27.29
C ARG A 350 0.83 29.41 28.51
N ALA A 351 0.33 28.92 29.65
CA ALA A 351 1.17 28.58 30.80
C ALA A 351 2.27 27.60 30.37
N THR A 352 3.52 27.91 30.69
CA THR A 352 4.66 27.05 30.42
C THR A 352 4.62 25.83 31.32
N PHE A 353 4.83 24.65 30.76
CA PHE A 353 4.81 23.37 31.46
C PHE A 353 5.86 22.41 30.89
N CYS A 354 6.29 21.44 31.69
CA CYS A 354 7.14 20.33 31.28
C CYS A 354 6.41 18.99 31.41
N MET A 355 7.05 17.89 31.02
CA MET A 355 6.42 16.55 31.07
C MET A 355 5.97 16.12 32.48
N LEU A 356 6.68 16.57 33.52
CA LEU A 356 6.34 16.28 34.93
C LEU A 356 5.06 17.00 35.39
N ASP A 357 4.66 18.06 34.69
CA ASP A 357 3.46 18.84 35.04
C ASP A 357 2.18 18.25 34.41
N VAL A 358 2.29 17.15 33.65
CA VAL A 358 1.17 16.50 32.98
C VAL A 358 0.66 15.37 33.86
N CYS A 359 -0.49 15.58 34.50
CA CYS A 359 -1.07 14.64 35.46
C CYS A 359 -2.19 13.84 34.79
N PRO A 360 -2.15 12.49 34.79
CA PRO A 360 -3.27 11.67 34.38
C PRO A 360 -4.45 11.82 35.35
N LEU A 361 -5.68 11.75 34.84
CA LEU A 361 -6.89 11.85 35.68
C LEU A 361 -7.20 10.52 36.37
N SER A 362 -7.60 10.57 37.64
CA SER A 362 -8.17 9.42 38.36
C SER A 362 -9.64 9.25 37.96
N GLY A 363 -10.00 8.15 37.27
CA GLY A 363 -11.40 7.78 37.04
C GLY A 363 -11.86 7.60 35.59
N VAL A 364 -10.98 7.76 34.60
CA VAL A 364 -11.29 7.39 33.21
C VAL A 364 -11.02 5.89 33.06
N GLN A 365 -12.08 5.09 32.90
CA GLN A 365 -11.95 3.66 32.61
C GLN A 365 -11.14 3.48 31.31
N GLU A 366 -10.03 2.77 31.38
CA GLU A 366 -9.32 2.27 30.19
C GLU A 366 -10.28 1.30 29.48
N GLY A 367 -10.91 1.76 28.40
CA GLY A 367 -11.69 0.89 27.52
C GLY A 367 -10.74 -0.07 26.79
N GLU A 368 -10.99 -1.36 26.96
CA GLU A 368 -10.38 -2.46 26.19
C GLU A 368 -10.57 -2.34 24.68
#